data_AF-A0A1V4ZWY1-F1
#
_entry.id   AF-A0A1V4ZWY1-F1
#
_cell.length_a   1.000
_cell.length_b   1.000
_cell.length_c   1.000
_cell.angle_alpha   90.00
_cell.angle_beta   90.00
_cell.angle_gamma   90.00
#
_symmetry.space_group_name_H-M   'P 1'
#
loop_
_entity.id
_entity.type
_entity.pdbx_description
1 polymer ?
#
loop_
_entity_poly.entity_id
_entity_poly.type
_entity_poly.pdbx_seq_one_letter_code
_entity_poly.pdbx_strand_id
1 'polypeptide(L)'
;MIRSLIVTWTPRPGEPHPCAICSDSGLSFLELLSLVRPLLERDGIPVTLVENLLFPGSQTEENGFLLNGRPLEELLLESDRAQFLCHSSRCQPYVSGVDITRNERGIRCIRAPEILFRKAILRSLEEA
;
A
#
# COMPACT_ATOMS: atom_id res chain seq x y z
N MET A 1 -0.10 11.30 16.25
CA MET A 1 -0.41 9.97 15.67
C MET A 1 -1.85 9.98 15.20
N ILE A 2 -2.07 9.69 13.92
CA ILE A 2 -3.42 9.58 13.35
C ILE A 2 -4.11 8.38 13.99
N ARG A 3 -5.33 8.57 14.49
CA ARG A 3 -6.07 7.54 15.24
C ARG A 3 -7.03 6.72 14.38
N SER A 4 -6.96 6.82 13.06
CA SER A 4 -7.79 6.03 12.14
C SER A 4 -7.02 5.74 10.85
N LEU A 5 -7.30 4.60 10.25
CA LEU A 5 -6.78 4.24 8.94
C LEU A 5 -7.88 4.43 7.90
N ILE A 6 -7.73 5.43 7.04
CA ILE A 6 -8.61 5.67 5.89
C ILE A 6 -7.92 5.09 4.66
N VAL A 7 -8.51 4.07 4.06
CA VAL A 7 -8.04 3.50 2.80
C VAL A 7 -8.98 3.95 1.69
N THR A 8 -8.46 4.72 0.75
CA THR A 8 -9.22 5.13 -0.44
C THR A 8 -8.64 4.52 -1.70
N TRP A 9 -9.50 4.29 -2.69
CA TRP A 9 -9.07 3.88 -4.03
C TRP A 9 -10.03 4.42 -5.06
N THR A 10 -9.51 4.49 -6.28
CA THR A 10 -10.26 4.91 -7.45
C THR A 10 -10.36 3.74 -8.42
N PRO A 11 -11.57 3.24 -8.74
CA PRO A 11 -11.72 2.18 -9.72
C PRO A 11 -11.36 2.70 -11.13
N ARG A 12 -10.73 1.84 -11.93
CA ARG A 12 -10.48 2.11 -13.35
C ARG A 12 -11.51 1.36 -14.21
N PRO A 13 -11.90 1.88 -15.38
CA PRO A 13 -12.71 1.11 -16.32
C PRO A 13 -12.04 -0.22 -16.67
N GLY A 14 -12.69 -1.34 -16.33
CA GLY A 14 -12.16 -2.70 -16.53
C GLY A 14 -11.30 -3.25 -15.39
N GLU A 15 -11.12 -2.51 -14.30
CA GLU A 15 -10.40 -2.95 -13.10
C GLU A 15 -11.13 -2.46 -11.84
N PRO A 16 -11.84 -3.36 -11.11
CA PRO A 16 -12.65 -2.95 -9.96
C PRO A 16 -11.81 -2.44 -8.78
N HIS A 17 -10.55 -2.89 -8.66
CA HIS A 17 -9.63 -2.46 -7.60
C HIS A 17 -8.20 -2.38 -8.13
N PRO A 18 -7.38 -1.42 -7.67
CA PRO A 18 -5.97 -1.37 -8.04
C PRO A 18 -5.23 -2.66 -7.70
N CYS A 19 -4.33 -3.10 -8.59
CA CYS A 19 -3.53 -4.29 -8.34
C CYS A 19 -2.39 -4.03 -7.35
N ALA A 20 -2.52 -4.57 -6.14
CA ALA A 20 -1.46 -4.65 -5.13
C ALA A 20 -1.51 -6.04 -4.47
N ILE A 21 -0.39 -6.78 -4.52
CA ILE A 21 -0.33 -8.21 -4.18
C ILE A 21 0.84 -8.47 -3.21
N CYS A 22 0.59 -9.29 -2.20
CA CYS A 22 1.60 -9.86 -1.33
C CYS A 22 2.47 -10.87 -2.08
N SER A 23 3.79 -10.68 -2.13
CA SER A 23 4.69 -11.67 -2.72
C SER A 23 4.79 -12.96 -1.90
N ASP A 24 4.57 -12.87 -0.59
CA ASP A 24 4.76 -14.00 0.33
C ASP A 24 3.56 -14.96 0.32
N SER A 25 2.34 -14.40 0.25
CA SER A 25 1.09 -15.17 0.34
C SER A 25 0.25 -15.16 -0.94
N GLY A 26 0.53 -14.27 -1.89
CA GLY A 26 -0.29 -14.09 -3.10
C GLY A 26 -1.60 -13.33 -2.87
N LEU A 27 -1.92 -12.96 -1.63
CA LEU A 27 -3.13 -12.20 -1.28
C LEU A 27 -3.08 -10.78 -1.85
N SER A 28 -4.23 -10.25 -2.26
CA SER A 28 -4.38 -8.83 -2.57
C SER A 28 -4.23 -7.96 -1.33
N PHE A 29 -3.96 -6.67 -1.53
CA PHE A 29 -3.88 -5.72 -0.43
C PHE A 29 -5.19 -5.64 0.38
N LEU A 30 -6.35 -5.74 -0.26
CA LEU A 30 -7.64 -5.73 0.45
C LEU A 30 -7.87 -6.98 1.29
N GLU A 31 -7.43 -8.14 0.82
CA GLU A 31 -7.45 -9.38 1.61
C GLU A 31 -6.50 -9.27 2.81
N LEU A 32 -5.27 -8.79 2.60
CA LEU A 32 -4.34 -8.51 3.70
C LEU A 32 -4.91 -7.51 4.71
N LEU A 33 -5.51 -6.42 4.24
CA LEU A 33 -6.14 -5.41 5.09
C LEU A 33 -7.27 -6.02 5.91
N SER A 34 -8.05 -6.93 5.34
CA SER A 34 -9.12 -7.65 6.05
C SER A 34 -8.59 -8.52 7.18
N LEU A 35 -7.37 -9.08 7.04
CA LEU A 35 -6.72 -9.85 8.10
C LEU A 35 -6.15 -8.96 9.22
N VAL A 36 -5.64 -7.77 8.86
CA VAL A 36 -5.01 -6.84 9.82
C VAL A 36 -6.04 -5.95 10.53
N ARG A 37 -7.17 -5.65 9.88
CA ARG A 37 -8.21 -4.77 10.38
C ARG A 37 -8.69 -5.11 11.81
N PRO A 38 -9.01 -6.38 12.15
CA PRO A 38 -9.45 -6.72 13.51
C PRO A 38 -8.40 -6.39 14.58
N LEU A 39 -7.11 -6.46 14.22
CA LEU A 39 -6.02 -6.13 15.15
C LEU A 39 -5.95 -4.61 15.38
N LEU A 40 -6.04 -3.83 14.30
CA LEU A 40 -6.06 -2.36 14.39
C LEU A 40 -7.26 -1.85 15.17
N GLU A 41 -8.45 -2.38 14.89
CA GLU A 41 -9.69 -1.98 15.56
C GLU A 41 -9.66 -2.35 17.05
N ARG A 42 -9.11 -3.53 17.41
CA ARG A 42 -8.88 -3.91 18.81
C ARG A 42 -7.94 -2.93 19.52
N ASP A 43 -6.94 -2.42 18.81
CA ASP A 43 -5.97 -1.45 19.35
C ASP A 43 -6.51 -0.01 19.30
N GLY A 44 -7.80 0.18 18.98
CA GLY A 44 -8.50 1.47 18.98
C GLY A 44 -8.30 2.30 17.71
N ILE A 45 -7.83 1.69 16.63
CA ILE A 45 -7.59 2.33 15.33
C ILE A 45 -8.68 1.86 14.35
N PRO A 46 -9.81 2.58 14.23
CA PRO A 46 -10.84 2.25 13.24
C PRO A 46 -10.28 2.29 11.82
N VAL A 47 -10.73 1.33 11.00
CA VAL A 47 -10.38 1.22 9.58
C VAL A 47 -11.59 1.55 8.72
N THR A 48 -11.48 2.59 7.89
CA THR A 48 -12.52 3.02 6.95
C THR A 48 -12.05 2.79 5.52
N LEU A 49 -12.86 2.10 4.74
CA LEU A 49 -12.59 1.78 3.35
C LEU A 49 -13.53 2.64 2.47
N VAL A 50 -12.99 3.58 1.70
CA VAL A 50 -13.75 4.56 0.90
C VAL A 50 -13.46 4.37 -0.59
N GLU A 51 -14.48 3.98 -1.34
CA GLU A 51 -14.40 3.98 -2.80
C GLU A 51 -14.63 5.41 -3.32
N ASN A 52 -13.62 6.00 -3.96
CA ASN A 52 -13.76 7.30 -4.61
C ASN A 52 -14.43 7.09 -5.97
N LEU A 53 -15.74 7.34 -6.03
CA LEU A 53 -16.47 7.48 -7.28
C LEU A 53 -16.02 8.78 -7.95
N LEU A 54 -15.18 8.70 -8.98
CA LEU A 54 -14.79 9.87 -9.77
C LEU A 54 -16.05 10.53 -10.35
N PHE A 55 -16.24 11.81 -10.05
CA PHE A 55 -17.13 12.65 -10.84
C PHE A 55 -16.52 12.85 -12.23
N PRO A 56 -17.30 12.80 -13.32
CA PRO A 56 -16.80 13.03 -14.66
C PRO A 56 -16.18 14.44 -14.74
N GLY A 57 -14.85 14.51 -14.89
CA GLY A 57 -14.07 15.75 -14.91
C GLY A 57 -12.88 15.78 -13.93
N SER A 58 -12.82 14.87 -12.96
CA SER A 58 -11.69 14.71 -12.04
C SER A 58 -10.55 13.94 -12.71
N GLN A 59 -9.63 14.62 -13.37
CA GLN A 59 -8.36 14.04 -13.82
C GLN A 59 -7.36 14.03 -12.65
N THR A 60 -7.56 13.14 -11.68
CA THR A 60 -6.49 12.79 -10.75
C THR A 60 -5.75 11.58 -11.31
N GLU A 61 -4.49 11.76 -11.68
CA GLU A 61 -3.59 10.69 -12.16
C GLU A 61 -3.31 9.62 -11.08
N GLU A 62 -3.79 9.83 -9.84
CA GLU A 62 -3.66 8.95 -8.68
C GLU A 62 -4.51 7.70 -8.82
N ASN A 63 -4.00 6.77 -9.61
CA ASN A 63 -4.56 5.45 -9.76
C ASN A 63 -3.85 4.51 -8.77
N GLY A 64 -4.56 4.07 -7.74
CA GLY A 64 -3.98 3.23 -6.70
C GLY A 64 -4.76 3.26 -5.40
N PHE A 65 -4.22 2.57 -4.40
CA PHE A 65 -4.64 2.73 -3.01
C PHE A 65 -3.95 3.94 -2.40
N LEU A 66 -4.70 4.71 -1.64
CA LEU A 66 -4.22 5.76 -0.76
C LEU A 66 -4.51 5.35 0.69
N LEU A 67 -3.53 5.47 1.57
CA LEU A 67 -3.67 5.24 3.01
C LEU A 67 -3.47 6.58 3.71
N ASN A 68 -4.52 7.07 4.37
CA ASN A 68 -4.56 8.41 4.97
C ASN A 68 -4.12 9.52 3.98
N GLY A 69 -4.54 9.39 2.72
CA GLY A 69 -4.21 10.33 1.64
C GLY A 69 -2.83 10.15 1.01
N ARG A 70 -2.02 9.18 1.46
CA ARG A 70 -0.69 8.90 0.87
C ARG A 70 -0.71 7.68 -0.05
N PRO A 71 -0.05 7.71 -1.23
CA PRO A 71 0.00 6.57 -2.13
C PRO A 71 0.62 5.33 -1.47
N LEU A 72 -0.05 4.18 -1.60
CA LEU A 72 0.46 2.91 -1.09
C LEU A 72 1.84 2.57 -1.66
N GLU A 73 2.08 2.89 -2.94
CA GLU A 73 3.38 2.72 -3.59
C GLU A 73 4.49 3.47 -2.88
N GLU A 74 4.26 4.75 -2.56
CA GLU A 74 5.22 5.60 -1.86
C GLU A 74 5.53 5.03 -0.48
N LEU A 75 4.49 4.65 0.28
CA LEU A 75 4.64 4.06 1.61
C LEU A 75 5.41 2.74 1.57
N LEU A 76 5.19 1.90 0.56
CA LEU A 76 5.93 0.65 0.37
C LEU A 76 7.41 0.92 0.05
N LEU A 77 7.69 1.82 -0.88
CA LEU A 77 9.07 2.18 -1.27
C LEU A 77 9.84 2.81 -0.11
N GLU A 78 9.20 3.69 0.66
CA GLU A 78 9.79 4.25 1.88
C GLU A 78 10.07 3.17 2.93
N SER A 79 9.11 2.27 3.15
CA SER A 79 9.24 1.17 4.11
C SER A 79 10.34 0.19 3.71
N ASP A 80 10.58 0.02 2.41
CA ASP A 80 11.61 -0.85 1.86
C ASP A 80 13.01 -0.22 1.98
N ARG A 81 13.13 1.05 1.63
CA ARG A 81 14.39 1.82 1.80
C ARG A 81 14.81 1.93 3.26
N ALA A 82 13.85 2.08 4.18
CA ALA A 82 14.11 2.14 5.61
C ALA A 82 14.65 0.81 6.20
N GLN A 83 14.57 -0.30 5.46
CA GLN A 83 15.17 -1.57 5.90
C GLN A 83 16.68 -1.63 5.64
N PHE A 84 17.21 -0.76 4.79
CA PHE A 84 18.61 -0.74 4.46
C PHE A 84 19.42 -0.07 5.57
N LEU A 85 19.84 -0.88 6.55
CA LEU A 85 20.83 -0.50 7.55
C LEU A 85 22.17 -1.14 7.16
N CYS A 86 23.16 -0.31 6.81
CA CYS A 86 24.55 -0.76 6.63
C CYS A 86 25.09 -1.29 7.97
N HIS A 87 24.99 -2.60 8.22
CA HIS A 87 25.69 -3.25 9.31
C HIS A 87 27.19 -3.41 8.97
N SER A 88 27.95 -2.37 9.31
CA SER A 88 29.37 -2.30 9.74
C SER A 88 30.49 -3.10 9.03
N SER A 89 30.27 -4.02 8.08
CA SER A 89 31.40 -4.71 7.44
C SER A 89 31.14 -5.35 6.07
N ARG A 90 29.90 -5.40 5.54
CA ARG A 90 29.65 -5.77 4.14
C ARG A 90 28.43 -5.02 3.63
N CYS A 91 28.65 -3.96 2.85
CA CYS A 91 27.57 -3.31 2.11
C CYS A 91 27.09 -4.30 1.03
N GLN A 92 26.04 -5.06 1.33
CA GLN A 92 25.33 -5.77 0.28
C GLN A 92 24.59 -4.74 -0.58
N PRO A 93 24.53 -4.92 -1.91
CA PRO A 93 23.71 -4.06 -2.74
C PRO A 93 22.26 -4.16 -2.26
N TYR A 94 21.60 -3.01 -2.11
CA TYR A 94 20.17 -2.97 -1.84
C TYR A 94 19.42 -3.63 -2.99
N VAL A 95 18.60 -4.62 -2.66
CA VAL A 95 17.66 -5.27 -3.58
C VAL A 95 16.27 -4.91 -3.10
N SER A 96 15.53 -4.16 -3.92
CA SER A 96 14.16 -3.74 -3.60
C SER A 96 13.26 -4.95 -3.38
N GLY A 97 12.54 -4.97 -2.26
CA GLY A 97 11.46 -5.92 -2.03
C GLY A 97 10.17 -5.55 -2.77
N VAL A 98 10.08 -4.32 -3.28
CA VAL A 98 8.94 -3.85 -4.08
C VAL A 98 9.22 -4.06 -5.56
N ASP A 99 8.31 -4.76 -6.24
CA ASP A 99 8.29 -4.95 -7.69
C ASP A 99 7.04 -4.27 -8.28
N ILE A 100 7.21 -3.58 -9.39
CA ILE A 100 6.13 -2.84 -10.06
C ILE A 100 6.10 -3.27 -11.53
N THR A 101 5.09 -4.07 -11.85
CA THR A 101 4.91 -4.63 -13.20
C THR A 101 3.74 -3.97 -13.91
N ARG A 102 3.72 -4.06 -15.24
CA ARG A 102 2.56 -3.71 -16.06
C ARG A 102 2.04 -4.98 -16.74
N ASN A 103 0.75 -5.25 -16.63
CA ASN A 103 0.14 -6.33 -17.38
C ASN A 103 -0.06 -5.94 -18.86
N GLU A 104 -0.54 -6.88 -19.68
CA GLU A 104 -0.79 -6.71 -21.13
C GLU A 104 -1.76 -5.56 -21.45
N ARG A 105 -2.60 -5.16 -20.49
CA ARG A 105 -3.54 -4.04 -20.60
C ARG A 105 -2.94 -2.70 -20.15
N GLY A 106 -1.64 -2.68 -19.80
CA GLY A 106 -0.96 -1.51 -19.26
C GLY A 106 -1.31 -1.19 -17.80
N ILE A 107 -2.06 -2.04 -17.12
CA ILE A 107 -2.42 -1.87 -15.71
C ILE A 107 -1.18 -2.13 -14.86
N ARG A 108 -0.89 -1.22 -13.93
CA ARG A 108 0.23 -1.36 -12.99
C ARG A 108 -0.18 -2.27 -11.84
N CYS A 109 0.67 -3.23 -11.51
CA CYS A 109 0.53 -4.05 -10.33
C CYS A 109 1.76 -3.94 -9.44
N ILE A 110 1.53 -3.66 -8.16
CA ILE A 110 2.58 -3.61 -7.14
C ILE A 110 2.65 -4.98 -6.46
N ARG A 111 3.85 -5.55 -6.35
CA ARG A 111 4.11 -6.77 -5.55
C ARG A 111 5.13 -6.43 -4.47
N ALA A 112 4.84 -6.82 -3.23
CA ALA A 112 5.73 -6.59 -2.10
C ALA A 112 5.55 -7.65 -1.01
N PRO A 113 6.56 -7.94 -0.18
CA PRO A 113 6.43 -8.78 1.00
C PRO A 113 5.39 -8.25 2.00
N GLU A 114 4.79 -9.15 2.78
CA GLU A 114 3.74 -8.81 3.76
C GLU A 114 4.24 -7.77 4.77
N ILE A 115 5.51 -7.89 5.17
CA ILE A 115 6.14 -6.97 6.11
C ILE A 115 6.14 -5.52 5.62
N LEU A 116 6.26 -5.29 4.30
CA LEU A 116 6.21 -3.95 3.73
C LEU A 116 4.81 -3.36 3.78
N PHE A 117 3.76 -4.17 3.51
CA PHE A 117 2.38 -3.71 3.67
C PHE A 117 2.06 -3.33 5.11
N ARG A 118 2.48 -4.14 6.08
CA ARG A 118 2.31 -3.84 7.51
C ARG A 118 3.02 -2.54 7.90
N LYS A 119 4.28 -2.35 7.44
CA LYS A 119 5.03 -1.11 7.68
C LYS A 119 4.39 0.10 7.01
N ALA A 120 3.89 -0.05 5.78
CA ALA A 120 3.18 1.00 5.06
C ALA A 120 1.93 1.46 5.81
N ILE A 121 1.15 0.52 6.35
CA ILE A 121 0.00 0.82 7.22
C ILE A 121 0.44 1.60 8.45
N LEU A 122 1.45 1.11 9.19
CA LEU A 122 1.93 1.79 10.39
C LEU A 122 2.45 3.20 10.09
N ARG A 123 3.23 3.35 9.03
CA ARG A 123 3.77 4.62 8.56
C ARG A 123 2.68 5.60 8.13
N SER A 124 1.58 5.11 7.55
CA SER A 124 0.42 5.96 7.23
C SER A 124 -0.30 6.52 8.46
N LEU A 125 -0.04 5.98 9.66
CA LEU A 125 -0.60 6.45 10.93
C LEU A 125 0.32 7.43 11.68
N GLU A 126 1.57 7.58 11.23
CA GLU A 126 2.51 8.58 11.75
C GLU A 126 2.06 9.99 11.33
N GLU A 127 2.32 11.00 12.16
CA GLU A 127 2.12 12.40 11.76
C GLU A 127 3.20 12.77 10.73
N ALA A 128 2.79 13.35 9.61
CA ALA A 128 3.67 13.84 8.56
C ALA A 128 4.44 15.10 8.98
#